data_AF-A0A4U0X6H8-F1
#
_entry.id   AF-A0A4U0X6H8-F1
#
_cell.length_a   1.000
_cell.length_b   1.000
_cell.length_c   1.000
_cell.angle_alpha   90.00
_cell.angle_beta   90.00
_cell.angle_gamma   90.00
#
_symmetry.space_group_name_H-M   'P 1'
#
loop_
_entity.id
_entity.type
_entity.pdbx_description
1 polymer ?
#
loop_
_entity_poly.entity_id
_entity_poly.type
_entity_poly.pdbx_seq_one_letter_code
_entity_poly.pdbx_strand_id
1 'polypeptide(L)'
;MNDGMALLATILLSFLSTVIGIGQKWKLELTKRTSKDIVPPGDVVIRYPKGNFLVVKCTEETSRELYFAPEEIEYQVTHPEIYRLISLLGTLMLMFGVICLGNATLTLQICFATSYMLLNAAYWIVAALPHKLHWNLTCFMVEEQKIEKSEPTTFTEALWQAIVVTKSTEWCKIGKAAPMTEAWNQWLHDAEMQAKTVGQYVDRMGYTTYQLPDWNPQKALRELMNPSKV
;
A
#
# COMPACT_ATOMS: atom_id res chain seq x y z
N MET A 1 53.57 1.98 -13.76
CA MET A 1 52.44 2.34 -14.63
C MET A 1 51.76 1.04 -15.08
N ASN A 2 50.92 0.44 -14.24
CA ASN A 2 50.12 -0.76 -14.61
C ASN A 2 48.61 -0.58 -14.30
N ASP A 3 48.19 0.63 -13.91
CA ASP A 3 46.81 0.92 -13.49
C ASP A 3 45.91 1.36 -14.65
N GLY A 4 46.41 1.34 -15.90
CA GLY A 4 45.64 1.71 -17.08
C GLY A 4 44.39 0.84 -17.28
N MET A 5 44.49 -0.45 -16.98
CA MET A 5 43.36 -1.38 -17.08
C MET A 5 42.31 -1.11 -16.00
N ALA A 6 42.72 -0.71 -14.80
CA ALA A 6 41.80 -0.33 -13.73
C ALA A 6 41.10 1.01 -14.01
N LEU A 7 41.81 1.96 -14.63
CA LEU A 7 41.24 3.22 -15.08
C LEU A 7 40.19 2.98 -16.18
N LEU A 8 40.49 2.12 -17.16
CA LEU A 8 39.53 1.70 -18.18
C LEU A 8 38.31 0.99 -17.57
N ALA A 9 38.52 0.08 -16.62
CA ALA A 9 37.43 -0.57 -15.89
C ALA A 9 36.54 0.46 -15.16
N THR A 10 37.15 1.44 -14.48
CA THR A 10 36.43 2.49 -13.75
C THR A 10 35.58 3.34 -14.69
N ILE A 11 36.12 3.74 -15.84
CA ILE A 11 35.39 4.48 -16.88
C ILE A 11 34.21 3.64 -17.39
N LEU A 12 34.45 2.40 -17.81
CA LEU A 12 33.42 1.52 -18.35
C LEU A 12 32.29 1.26 -17.35
N LEU A 13 32.60 0.99 -16.09
CA LEU A 13 31.61 0.77 -15.03
C LEU A 13 30.84 2.04 -14.66
N SER A 14 31.47 3.21 -14.73
CA SER A 14 30.79 4.50 -14.48
C SER A 14 29.79 4.84 -15.59
N PHE A 15 30.18 4.64 -16.85
CA PHE A 15 29.27 4.80 -17.98
C PHE A 15 28.14 3.75 -17.95
N LEU A 16 28.46 2.50 -17.61
CA LEU A 16 27.47 1.44 -17.44
C LEU A 16 26.37 1.85 -16.43
N SER A 17 26.77 2.36 -15.25
CA SER A 17 25.83 2.83 -14.23
C SER A 17 24.90 3.91 -14.77
N THR A 18 25.44 4.85 -15.56
CA THR A 18 24.64 5.91 -16.20
C THR A 18 23.66 5.35 -17.24
N VAL A 19 24.10 4.41 -18.08
CA VAL A 19 23.28 3.78 -19.12
C VAL A 19 22.14 2.96 -18.52
N ILE A 20 22.43 2.14 -17.50
CA ILE A 20 21.40 1.38 -16.79
C ILE A 20 20.45 2.32 -16.05
N GLY A 21 20.97 3.37 -15.41
CA GLY A 21 20.16 4.37 -14.70
C GLY A 21 19.15 5.07 -15.62
N ILE A 22 19.53 5.38 -16.87
CA ILE A 22 18.60 5.93 -17.87
C ILE A 22 17.56 4.88 -18.28
N GLY A 23 17.97 3.64 -18.53
CA GLY A 23 17.07 2.55 -18.92
C GLY A 23 16.06 2.16 -17.84
N GLN A 24 16.42 2.33 -16.57
CA GLN A 24 15.58 2.03 -15.41
C GLN A 24 14.83 3.26 -14.88
N LYS A 25 15.01 4.44 -15.49
CA LYS A 25 14.32 5.64 -15.03
C LYS A 25 12.84 5.56 -15.36
N TRP A 26 12.04 5.57 -14.30
CA TRP A 26 10.59 5.57 -14.38
C TRP A 26 10.01 6.82 -13.72
N LYS A 27 8.77 7.14 -14.10
CA LYS A 27 7.93 8.13 -13.43
C LYS A 27 6.59 7.49 -13.09
N LEU A 28 6.04 7.90 -11.97
CA LEU A 28 4.68 7.57 -11.59
C LEU A 28 3.77 8.69 -12.11
N GLU A 29 2.90 8.38 -13.06
CA GLU A 29 1.82 9.28 -13.45
C GLU A 29 0.50 8.77 -12.87
N LEU A 30 -0.02 9.50 -11.89
CA LEU A 30 -1.35 9.21 -11.34
C LEU A 30 -2.42 9.69 -12.33
N THR A 31 -3.39 8.83 -12.65
CA THR A 31 -4.48 9.16 -13.56
C THR A 31 -5.27 10.35 -13.00
N LYS A 32 -5.22 11.51 -13.68
CA LYS A 32 -6.00 12.69 -13.29
C LYS A 32 -7.43 12.58 -13.82
N ARG A 33 -8.39 13.06 -13.03
CA ARG A 33 -9.80 13.06 -13.44
C ARG A 33 -10.04 14.15 -14.48
N THR A 34 -10.79 13.82 -15.53
CA THR A 34 -11.15 14.76 -16.60
C THR A 34 -12.39 15.60 -16.29
N SER A 35 -13.34 15.11 -15.48
CA SER A 35 -14.57 15.84 -15.10
C SER A 35 -14.54 16.36 -13.65
N LYS A 36 -15.24 17.46 -13.37
CA LYS A 36 -15.30 18.10 -12.03
C LYS A 36 -16.64 17.89 -11.32
N ASP A 37 -17.42 16.88 -11.71
CA ASP A 37 -18.75 16.66 -11.15
C ASP A 37 -18.69 16.21 -9.68
N ILE A 38 -19.80 16.42 -8.96
CA ILE A 38 -19.98 16.00 -7.56
C ILE A 38 -19.74 14.49 -7.47
N VAL A 39 -18.73 14.11 -6.70
CA VAL A 39 -18.34 12.72 -6.48
C VAL A 39 -18.95 12.18 -5.18
N PRO A 40 -19.38 10.91 -5.16
CA PRO A 40 -19.74 10.25 -3.92
C PRO A 40 -18.50 10.10 -3.02
N PRO A 41 -18.69 9.85 -1.71
CA PRO A 41 -17.60 9.58 -0.78
C PRO A 41 -16.72 8.40 -1.23
N GLY A 42 -15.41 8.51 -1.01
CA GLY A 42 -14.40 7.53 -1.45
C GLY A 42 -14.05 6.49 -0.40
N ASP A 43 -14.92 6.25 0.58
CA ASP A 43 -14.62 5.43 1.76
C ASP A 43 -14.18 4.01 1.38
N VAL A 44 -13.06 3.55 1.97
CA VAL A 44 -12.48 2.22 1.70
C VAL A 44 -12.55 1.36 2.96
N VAL A 45 -13.07 0.15 2.80
CA VAL A 45 -13.09 -0.87 3.86
C VAL A 45 -12.19 -2.03 3.48
N ILE A 46 -11.14 -2.25 4.27
CA ILE A 46 -10.19 -3.35 4.09
C ILE A 46 -10.51 -4.44 5.10
N ARG A 47 -10.83 -5.64 4.60
CA ARG A 47 -11.05 -6.84 5.41
C ARG A 47 -9.77 -7.66 5.50
N TYR A 48 -9.31 -7.89 6.72
CA TYR A 48 -8.20 -8.81 6.98
C TYR A 48 -8.69 -10.25 7.14
N PRO A 49 -7.88 -11.27 6.78
CA PRO A 49 -8.25 -12.68 6.90
C PRO A 49 -8.63 -13.13 8.31
N LYS A 50 -8.09 -12.47 9.35
CA LYS A 50 -8.39 -12.77 10.77
C LYS A 50 -9.69 -12.18 11.29
N GLY A 51 -10.51 -11.55 10.43
CA GLY A 51 -11.77 -10.95 10.82
C GLY A 51 -11.67 -9.53 11.37
N ASN A 52 -10.53 -8.86 11.17
CA ASN A 52 -10.35 -7.45 11.49
C ASN A 52 -10.76 -6.59 10.29
N PHE A 53 -11.29 -5.40 10.58
CA PHE A 53 -11.68 -4.42 9.56
C PHE A 53 -10.91 -3.13 9.78
N LEU A 54 -10.43 -2.54 8.69
CA LEU A 54 -9.89 -1.19 8.65
C LEU A 54 -10.81 -0.35 7.77
N VAL A 55 -11.42 0.68 8.34
CA VAL A 55 -12.26 1.62 7.62
C VAL A 55 -11.48 2.92 7.47
N VAL A 56 -11.28 3.36 6.23
CA VAL A 56 -10.59 4.60 5.91
C VAL A 56 -11.60 5.55 5.28
N LYS A 57 -11.99 6.58 6.03
CA LYS A 57 -12.82 7.65 5.51
C LYS A 57 -11.97 8.63 4.72
N CYS A 58 -12.25 8.77 3.44
CA CYS A 58 -11.48 9.63 2.57
C CYS A 58 -12.30 10.11 1.37
N THR A 59 -11.82 11.18 0.75
CA THR A 59 -12.36 11.66 -0.53
C THR A 59 -12.05 10.64 -1.63
N GLU A 60 -12.88 10.61 -2.67
CA GLU A 60 -12.68 9.73 -3.82
C GLU A 60 -11.32 9.93 -4.49
N GLU A 61 -10.81 11.17 -4.53
CA GLU A 61 -9.49 11.47 -5.09
C GLU A 61 -8.38 10.75 -4.32
N THR A 62 -8.41 10.82 -2.98
CA THR A 62 -7.41 10.16 -2.12
C THR A 62 -7.52 8.64 -2.19
N SER A 63 -8.73 8.08 -2.21
CA SER A 63 -8.88 6.62 -2.31
C SER A 63 -8.46 6.09 -3.66
N ARG A 64 -8.75 6.83 -4.73
CA ARG A 64 -8.31 6.50 -6.08
C ARG A 64 -6.80 6.53 -6.21
N GLU A 65 -6.13 7.51 -5.62
CA GLU A 65 -4.66 7.58 -5.68
C GLU A 65 -3.98 6.53 -4.79
N LEU A 66 -4.52 6.26 -3.61
CA LEU A 66 -3.86 5.39 -2.62
C LEU A 66 -4.21 3.90 -2.76
N TYR A 67 -5.44 3.57 -3.15
CA TYR A 67 -5.95 2.20 -3.16
C TYR A 67 -6.34 1.67 -4.53
N PHE A 68 -6.73 2.54 -5.48
CA PHE A 68 -7.26 2.11 -6.78
C PHE A 68 -6.44 2.62 -7.97
N ALA A 69 -5.28 3.24 -7.73
CA ALA A 69 -4.44 3.73 -8.80
C ALA A 69 -3.84 2.53 -9.54
N PRO A 70 -3.98 2.45 -10.87
CA PRO A 70 -3.27 1.44 -11.63
C PRO A 70 -1.77 1.64 -11.44
N GLU A 71 -1.05 0.59 -11.04
CA GLU A 71 0.41 0.58 -10.91
C GLU A 71 1.10 0.52 -12.30
N GLU A 72 0.66 1.35 -13.23
CA GLU A 72 1.33 1.47 -14.53
C GLU A 72 2.54 2.38 -14.36
N ILE A 73 3.71 1.75 -14.23
CA ILE A 73 4.99 2.44 -14.17
C ILE A 73 5.36 2.87 -15.59
N GLU A 74 5.32 4.17 -15.87
CA GLU A 74 5.78 4.70 -17.15
C GLU A 74 7.30 4.83 -17.15
N TYR A 75 7.95 3.88 -17.82
CA TYR A 75 9.38 3.99 -18.11
C TYR A 75 9.62 5.09 -19.13
N GLN A 76 10.66 5.91 -18.90
CA GLN A 76 11.04 6.96 -19.83
C GLN A 76 11.42 6.38 -21.22
N VAL A 77 11.85 5.12 -21.25
CA VAL A 77 12.11 4.37 -22.48
C VAL A 77 10.93 3.44 -22.77
N THR A 78 9.92 3.97 -23.45
CA THR A 78 8.69 3.22 -23.78
C THR A 78 8.90 2.25 -24.95
N HIS A 79 9.88 2.52 -25.83
CA HIS A 79 10.14 1.70 -27.02
C HIS A 79 10.95 0.43 -26.69
N PRO A 80 10.41 -0.78 -26.97
CA PRO A 80 11.08 -2.05 -26.68
C PRO A 80 12.45 -2.20 -27.36
N GLU A 81 12.62 -1.62 -28.54
CA GLU A 81 13.87 -1.71 -29.32
C GLU A 81 15.01 -0.92 -28.66
N ILE A 82 14.70 0.29 -28.18
CA ILE A 82 15.67 1.14 -27.48
C ILE A 82 16.06 0.49 -26.15
N TYR A 83 15.10 -0.08 -25.42
CA TYR A 83 15.39 -0.81 -24.18
C TYR A 83 16.31 -2.01 -24.43
N ARG A 84 16.06 -2.80 -25.48
CA ARG A 84 16.92 -3.93 -25.86
C ARG A 84 18.33 -3.48 -26.22
N LEU A 85 18.48 -2.37 -26.94
CA LEU A 85 19.80 -1.84 -27.30
C LEU A 85 20.56 -1.31 -26.08
N ILE A 86 19.89 -0.60 -25.17
CA ILE A 86 20.46 -0.14 -23.90
C ILE A 86 20.91 -1.33 -23.04
N SER A 87 20.10 -2.39 -22.96
CA SER A 87 20.42 -3.61 -22.22
C SER A 87 21.62 -4.36 -22.84
N LEU A 88 21.65 -4.50 -24.16
CA LEU A 88 22.77 -5.09 -24.90
C LEU A 88 24.07 -4.32 -24.64
N LEU A 89 24.03 -3.00 -24.82
CA LEU A 89 25.18 -2.12 -24.59
C LEU A 89 25.65 -2.22 -23.14
N GLY A 90 24.72 -2.18 -22.17
CA GLY A 90 25.03 -2.35 -20.75
C GLY A 90 25.73 -3.68 -20.46
N THR A 91 25.25 -4.79 -21.03
CA THR A 91 25.84 -6.11 -20.78
C THR A 91 27.25 -6.22 -21.38
N LEU A 92 27.47 -5.66 -22.58
CA LEU A 92 28.81 -5.59 -23.17
C LEU A 92 29.76 -4.76 -22.31
N MET A 93 29.34 -3.57 -21.87
CA MET A 93 30.16 -2.70 -21.02
C MET A 93 30.47 -3.35 -19.66
N LEU A 94 29.53 -4.10 -19.09
CA LEU A 94 29.75 -4.88 -17.88
C LEU A 94 30.81 -5.96 -18.11
N MET A 95 30.66 -6.77 -19.17
CA MET A 95 31.62 -7.85 -19.47
C MET A 95 33.02 -7.30 -19.70
N PHE A 96 33.17 -6.24 -20.51
CA PHE A 96 34.47 -5.60 -20.71
C PHE A 96 35.03 -4.98 -19.43
N GLY A 97 34.20 -4.31 -18.62
CA GLY A 97 34.60 -3.73 -17.34
C GLY A 97 35.15 -4.78 -16.36
N VAL A 98 34.48 -5.94 -16.26
CA VAL A 98 34.92 -7.05 -15.39
C VAL A 98 36.21 -7.69 -15.90
N ILE A 99 36.36 -7.88 -17.23
CA ILE A 99 37.60 -8.40 -17.81
C ILE A 99 38.78 -7.45 -17.55
N CYS A 100 38.59 -6.14 -17.74
CA CYS A 100 39.62 -5.15 -17.45
C CYS A 100 40.00 -5.13 -15.96
N LEU A 101 39.03 -5.29 -15.06
CA LEU A 101 39.27 -5.36 -13.62
C LEU A 101 40.01 -6.64 -13.21
N GLY A 102 39.70 -7.78 -13.84
CA GLY A 102 40.41 -9.05 -13.62
C GLY A 102 41.90 -9.00 -13.99
N ASN A 103 42.27 -8.13 -14.93
CA ASN A 103 43.66 -7.88 -15.32
C ASN A 103 44.30 -6.69 -14.57
N ALA A 104 43.58 -6.06 -13.63
CA ALA A 104 44.13 -5.00 -12.81
C ALA A 104 45.05 -5.53 -11.69
N THR A 105 45.75 -4.63 -11.03
CA THR A 105 46.57 -4.94 -9.85
C THR A 105 45.70 -5.46 -8.70
N LEU A 106 46.23 -6.42 -7.92
CA LEU A 106 45.54 -7.03 -6.79
C LEU A 106 45.03 -5.99 -5.76
N THR A 107 45.81 -4.92 -5.56
CA THR A 107 45.44 -3.81 -4.66
C THR A 107 44.11 -3.17 -5.07
N LEU A 108 43.91 -2.90 -6.37
CA LEU A 108 42.69 -2.28 -6.86
C LEU A 108 41.51 -3.26 -6.84
N GLN A 109 41.73 -4.54 -7.14
CA GLN A 109 40.68 -5.56 -7.02
C GLN A 109 40.11 -5.66 -5.60
N ILE A 110 40.99 -5.62 -4.58
CA ILE A 110 40.56 -5.62 -3.17
C ILE A 110 39.76 -4.36 -2.85
N CYS A 111 40.19 -3.17 -3.32
CA CYS A 111 39.44 -1.93 -3.12
C CYS A 111 38.01 -1.99 -3.71
N PHE A 112 37.86 -2.52 -4.93
CA PHE A 112 36.54 -2.72 -5.54
C PHE A 112 35.69 -3.72 -4.77
N ALA A 113 36.27 -4.84 -4.35
CA ALA A 113 35.58 -5.85 -3.55
C ALA A 113 35.09 -5.29 -2.21
N THR A 114 35.95 -4.55 -1.49
CA THR A 114 35.58 -3.89 -0.23
C THR A 114 34.47 -2.87 -0.44
N SER A 115 34.55 -2.05 -1.50
CA SER A 115 33.51 -1.07 -1.83
C SER A 115 32.16 -1.73 -2.10
N TYR A 116 32.17 -2.84 -2.86
CA TYR A 116 30.97 -3.63 -3.14
C TYR A 116 30.38 -4.24 -1.85
N MET A 117 31.21 -4.77 -0.96
CA MET A 117 30.75 -5.30 0.33
C MET A 117 30.13 -4.22 1.21
N LEU A 118 30.74 -3.03 1.28
CA LEU A 118 30.21 -1.89 2.03
C LEU A 118 28.87 -1.39 1.46
N LEU A 119 28.74 -1.30 0.15
CA LEU A 119 27.49 -0.90 -0.50
C LEU A 119 26.37 -1.91 -0.23
N ASN A 120 26.67 -3.21 -0.29
CA ASN A 120 25.67 -4.25 0.05
C ASN A 120 25.27 -4.19 1.52
N ALA A 121 26.23 -3.97 2.43
CA ALA A 121 25.92 -3.79 3.85
C ALA A 121 25.03 -2.56 4.06
N ALA A 122 25.30 -1.43 3.38
CA ALA A 122 24.46 -0.24 3.43
C ALA A 122 23.05 -0.51 2.88
N TYR A 123 22.93 -1.23 1.77
CA TYR A 123 21.63 -1.63 1.21
C TYR A 123 20.82 -2.47 2.20
N TRP A 124 21.45 -3.46 2.85
CA TRP A 124 20.79 -4.26 3.88
C TRP A 124 20.39 -3.45 5.10
N ILE A 125 21.21 -2.47 5.52
CA ILE A 125 20.83 -1.55 6.60
C ILE A 125 19.60 -0.75 6.21
N VAL A 126 19.56 -0.17 4.99
CA VAL A 126 18.39 0.56 4.48
C VAL A 126 17.16 -0.33 4.39
N ALA A 127 17.31 -1.59 3.97
CA ALA A 127 16.20 -2.55 3.93
C ALA A 127 15.73 -2.97 5.33
N ALA A 128 16.59 -2.90 6.35
CA ALA A 128 16.27 -3.19 7.73
C ALA A 128 15.68 -1.98 8.50
N LEU A 129 15.70 -0.77 7.91
CA LEU A 129 15.07 0.39 8.53
C LEU A 129 13.55 0.17 8.67
N PRO A 130 12.92 0.67 9.75
CA PRO A 130 11.49 0.50 9.96
C PRO A 130 10.70 1.19 8.85
N HIS A 131 9.66 0.50 8.38
CA HIS A 131 8.76 0.95 7.31
C HIS A 131 8.24 2.39 7.50
N LYS A 132 8.06 2.83 8.75
CA LYS A 132 7.59 4.19 9.09
C LYS A 132 8.51 5.32 8.61
N LEU A 133 9.79 5.04 8.35
CA LEU A 133 10.75 6.03 7.84
C LEU A 133 10.74 6.13 6.31
N HIS A 134 10.27 5.10 5.60
CA HIS A 134 10.28 5.08 4.14
C HIS A 134 9.13 5.88 3.52
N TRP A 135 8.01 6.02 4.23
CA TRP A 135 6.81 6.66 3.72
C TRP A 135 6.63 8.04 4.32
N ASN A 136 6.85 9.06 3.49
CA ASN A 136 6.52 10.43 3.83
C ASN A 136 5.02 10.65 3.56
N LEU A 137 4.20 10.61 4.62
CA LEU A 137 2.75 10.87 4.55
C LEU A 137 2.40 12.36 4.76
N THR A 138 3.36 13.28 4.72
CA THR A 138 3.13 14.70 5.01
C THR A 138 2.18 15.38 4.00
N CYS A 139 1.95 14.77 2.84
CA CYS A 139 0.92 15.23 1.89
C CYS A 139 -0.52 14.92 2.32
N PHE A 140 -0.73 14.04 3.30
CA PHE A 140 -2.06 13.65 3.77
C PHE A 140 -2.30 14.13 5.21
N MET A 141 -3.48 14.71 5.44
CA MET A 141 -3.97 14.99 6.79
C MET A 141 -4.66 13.73 7.32
N VAL A 142 -3.99 13.01 8.22
CA VAL A 142 -4.51 11.78 8.82
C VAL A 142 -5.15 12.13 10.16
N GLU A 143 -6.46 11.95 10.26
CA GLU A 143 -7.22 12.12 11.50
C GLU A 143 -7.64 10.76 12.04
N GLU A 144 -7.25 10.46 13.29
CA GLU A 144 -7.66 9.22 13.94
C GLU A 144 -9.12 9.31 14.41
N GLN A 145 -9.90 8.29 14.08
CA GLN A 145 -11.29 8.15 14.53
C GLN A 145 -11.38 7.05 15.58
N LYS A 146 -12.19 7.27 16.62
CA LYS A 146 -12.36 6.34 17.72
C LYS A 146 -13.79 5.85 17.82
N ILE A 147 -13.95 4.67 18.41
CA ILE A 147 -15.24 4.10 18.76
C ILE A 147 -15.28 4.06 20.28
N GLU A 148 -16.39 4.48 20.89
CA GLU A 148 -16.50 4.65 22.34
C GLU A 148 -16.30 3.33 23.12
N LYS A 149 -16.64 2.19 22.50
CA LYS A 149 -16.53 0.86 23.11
C LYS A 149 -15.16 0.23 22.86
N SER A 150 -14.72 -0.59 23.82
CA SER A 150 -13.52 -1.43 23.76
C SER A 150 -13.43 -2.26 22.47
N GLU A 151 -12.20 -2.66 22.12
CA GLU A 151 -11.86 -3.51 20.98
C GLU A 151 -12.84 -4.67 20.82
N PRO A 152 -13.34 -4.92 19.59
CA PRO A 152 -14.32 -5.95 19.33
C PRO A 152 -13.71 -7.33 19.61
N THR A 153 -14.43 -8.16 20.36
CA THR A 153 -13.96 -9.51 20.73
C THR A 153 -14.39 -10.57 19.73
N THR A 154 -15.43 -10.27 18.95
CA THR A 154 -16.01 -11.19 17.97
C THR A 154 -16.06 -10.56 16.57
N PHE A 155 -16.05 -11.42 15.55
CA PHE A 155 -16.20 -10.98 14.15
C PHE A 155 -17.46 -10.15 13.92
N THR A 156 -18.60 -10.56 14.51
CA THR A 156 -19.87 -9.86 14.36
C THR A 156 -19.84 -8.48 15.00
N GLU A 157 -19.13 -8.30 16.12
CA GLU A 157 -18.90 -6.98 16.73
C GLU A 157 -17.99 -6.10 15.87
N ALA A 158 -16.91 -6.65 15.32
CA ALA A 158 -16.00 -5.91 14.45
C ALA A 158 -16.71 -5.47 13.15
N LEU A 159 -17.51 -6.36 12.57
CA LEU A 159 -18.34 -6.06 11.41
C LEU A 159 -19.39 -4.98 11.74
N TRP A 160 -20.04 -5.09 12.89
CA TRP A 160 -20.99 -4.08 13.36
C TRP A 160 -20.34 -2.71 13.50
N GLN A 161 -19.18 -2.63 14.16
CA GLN A 161 -18.43 -1.38 14.32
C GLN A 161 -18.04 -0.77 12.96
N ALA A 162 -17.61 -1.59 12.00
CA ALA A 162 -17.33 -1.11 10.64
C ALA A 162 -18.57 -0.55 9.94
N ILE A 163 -19.75 -1.19 10.11
CA ILE A 163 -21.03 -0.71 9.56
C ILE A 163 -21.45 0.62 10.24
N VAL A 164 -21.23 0.77 11.55
CA VAL A 164 -21.52 2.00 12.29
C VAL A 164 -20.70 3.19 11.78
N VAL A 165 -19.44 2.94 11.42
CA VAL A 165 -18.54 3.99 10.88
C VAL A 165 -18.92 4.32 9.44
N THR A 166 -19.15 3.31 8.60
CA THR A 166 -19.45 3.49 7.16
C THR A 166 -20.89 3.91 6.87
N LYS A 167 -21.84 3.67 7.79
CA LYS A 167 -23.28 3.93 7.65
C LYS A 167 -23.95 3.21 6.47
N SER A 168 -23.28 2.23 5.88
CA SER A 168 -23.74 1.46 4.71
C SER A 168 -23.38 -0.01 4.86
N THR A 169 -24.16 -0.90 4.26
CA THR A 169 -23.89 -2.34 4.19
C THR A 169 -23.64 -2.85 2.78
N GLU A 170 -23.64 -1.96 1.77
CA GLU A 170 -23.45 -2.33 0.37
C GLU A 170 -22.09 -2.98 0.13
N TRP A 171 -21.04 -2.45 0.76
CA TRP A 171 -19.68 -2.99 0.70
C TRP A 171 -19.59 -4.42 1.26
N CYS A 172 -20.43 -4.79 2.24
CA CYS A 172 -20.49 -6.14 2.77
C CYS A 172 -20.97 -7.14 1.71
N LYS A 173 -21.96 -6.73 0.89
CA LYS A 173 -22.55 -7.54 -0.18
C LYS A 173 -21.59 -7.69 -1.35
N ILE A 174 -20.99 -6.58 -1.79
CA ILE A 174 -20.02 -6.56 -2.90
C ILE A 174 -18.76 -7.36 -2.53
N GLY A 175 -18.23 -7.13 -1.34
CA GLY A 175 -17.00 -7.76 -0.84
C GLY A 175 -17.17 -9.16 -0.26
N LYS A 176 -18.39 -9.74 -0.30
CA LYS A 176 -18.73 -11.03 0.35
C LYS A 176 -18.21 -11.12 1.79
N ALA A 177 -18.35 -10.01 2.53
CA ALA A 177 -17.85 -9.88 3.89
C ALA A 177 -18.62 -10.80 4.86
N ALA A 178 -19.93 -10.99 4.60
CA ALA A 178 -20.82 -11.87 5.34
C ALA A 178 -21.38 -12.99 4.43
N PRO A 179 -21.80 -14.14 5.00
CA PRO A 179 -22.52 -15.16 4.27
C PRO A 179 -23.83 -14.63 3.66
N MET A 180 -24.15 -15.05 2.44
CA MET A 180 -25.37 -14.65 1.73
C MET A 180 -26.55 -15.55 2.14
N THR A 181 -26.93 -15.53 3.42
CA THR A 181 -28.13 -16.21 3.93
C THR A 181 -29.22 -15.20 4.27
N GLU A 182 -30.47 -15.65 4.34
CA GLU A 182 -31.61 -14.79 4.68
C GLU A 182 -31.44 -14.12 6.05
N ALA A 183 -31.00 -14.89 7.06
CA ALA A 183 -30.68 -14.37 8.39
C ALA A 183 -29.62 -13.27 8.36
N TRP A 184 -28.57 -13.41 7.54
CA TRP A 184 -27.53 -12.39 7.40
C TRP A 184 -28.02 -11.17 6.62
N ASN A 185 -28.85 -11.35 5.61
CA ASN A 185 -29.44 -10.23 4.87
C ASN A 185 -30.34 -9.38 5.77
N GLN A 186 -31.15 -10.02 6.62
CA GLN A 186 -31.98 -9.33 7.59
C GLN A 186 -31.14 -8.64 8.67
N TRP A 187 -30.12 -9.33 9.20
CA TRP A 187 -29.18 -8.74 10.16
C TRP A 187 -28.46 -7.51 9.60
N LEU A 188 -28.00 -7.57 8.35
CA LEU A 188 -27.35 -6.42 7.68
C LEU A 188 -28.34 -5.26 7.51
N HIS A 189 -29.59 -5.54 7.15
CA HIS A 189 -30.61 -4.50 7.04
C HIS A 189 -30.85 -3.80 8.39
N ASP A 190 -31.05 -4.57 9.45
CA ASP A 190 -31.26 -4.05 10.80
C ASP A 190 -30.03 -3.26 11.29
N ALA A 191 -28.82 -3.78 11.03
CA ALA A 191 -27.57 -3.09 11.32
C ALA A 191 -27.50 -1.74 10.60
N GLU A 192 -27.84 -1.68 9.31
CA GLU A 192 -27.79 -0.43 8.56
C GLU A 192 -28.73 0.63 9.14
N MET A 193 -29.94 0.22 9.52
CA MET A 193 -30.93 1.11 10.11
C MET A 193 -30.44 1.66 11.46
N GLN A 194 -29.84 0.81 12.31
CA GLN A 194 -29.24 1.25 13.57
C GLN A 194 -27.99 2.10 13.36
N ALA A 195 -27.18 1.80 12.34
CA ALA A 195 -25.99 2.59 12.05
C ALA A 195 -26.36 4.03 11.66
N LYS A 196 -27.45 4.24 10.93
CA LYS A 196 -27.91 5.58 10.53
C LYS A 196 -28.38 6.45 11.70
N THR A 197 -28.85 5.87 12.80
CA THR A 197 -29.28 6.63 13.99
C THR A 197 -28.13 7.04 14.90
N VAL A 198 -26.96 6.41 14.75
CA VAL A 198 -25.78 6.67 15.57
C VAL A 198 -25.17 8.04 15.28
N GLY A 199 -25.16 8.90 16.31
CA GLY A 199 -24.47 10.18 16.32
C GLY A 199 -22.95 10.08 16.38
N GLN A 200 -22.30 11.21 16.08
CA GLN A 200 -20.86 11.41 16.19
C GLN A 200 -20.61 12.64 17.06
N TYR A 201 -19.58 12.60 17.90
CA TYR A 201 -19.14 13.75 18.69
C TYR A 201 -17.61 13.85 18.67
N VAL A 202 -17.09 15.05 18.86
CA VAL A 202 -15.66 15.27 19.02
C VAL A 202 -15.34 15.15 20.51
N ASP A 203 -14.48 14.20 20.86
CA ASP A 203 -14.04 14.01 22.23
C ASP A 203 -13.15 15.18 22.70
N ARG A 204 -12.91 15.30 24.00
CA ARG A 204 -12.04 16.33 24.62
C ARG A 204 -10.61 16.34 24.06
N MET A 205 -10.18 15.22 23.48
CA MET A 205 -8.88 15.08 22.81
C MET A 205 -8.89 15.43 21.32
N GLY A 206 -10.01 15.89 20.76
CA GLY A 206 -10.15 16.27 19.36
C GLY A 206 -10.44 15.11 18.39
N TYR A 207 -10.61 13.88 18.88
CA TYR A 207 -10.93 12.72 18.03
C TYR A 207 -12.43 12.64 17.74
N THR A 208 -12.79 12.39 16.47
CA THR A 208 -14.16 12.04 16.11
C THR A 208 -14.50 10.66 16.66
N THR A 209 -15.47 10.62 17.58
CA THR A 209 -15.88 9.41 18.28
C THR A 209 -17.32 9.04 17.94
N TYR A 210 -17.56 7.75 17.66
CA TYR A 210 -18.88 7.20 17.35
C TYR A 210 -19.52 6.57 18.59
N GLN A 211 -20.75 6.99 18.92
CA GLN A 211 -21.54 6.43 20.02
C GLN A 211 -22.22 5.15 19.57
N LEU A 212 -21.77 4.01 20.08
CA LEU A 212 -22.43 2.76 19.76
C LEU A 212 -23.81 2.71 20.46
N PRO A 213 -24.88 2.35 19.75
CA PRO A 213 -26.19 2.19 20.37
C PRO A 213 -26.19 0.91 21.21
N ASP A 214 -27.14 0.80 22.15
CA ASP A 214 -27.40 -0.40 22.95
C ASP A 214 -28.04 -1.54 22.12
N TRP A 215 -27.41 -1.86 20.99
CA TRP A 215 -27.79 -2.96 20.13
C TRP A 215 -26.71 -4.04 20.20
N ASN A 216 -27.10 -5.27 20.55
CA ASN A 216 -26.18 -6.39 20.64
C ASN A 216 -26.14 -7.16 19.31
N PRO A 217 -25.06 -7.01 18.51
CA PRO A 217 -25.00 -7.58 17.18
C PRO A 217 -24.98 -9.12 17.19
N GLN A 218 -24.34 -9.72 18.20
CA GLN A 218 -24.21 -11.17 18.30
C GLN A 218 -25.52 -11.84 18.74
N LYS A 219 -26.27 -11.20 19.65
CA LYS A 219 -27.59 -11.68 20.08
C LYS A 219 -28.59 -11.62 18.92
N ALA A 220 -28.64 -10.50 18.20
CA ALA A 220 -29.53 -10.33 17.05
C ALA A 220 -29.30 -11.40 15.97
N LEU A 221 -28.03 -11.70 15.64
CA LEU A 221 -27.73 -12.74 14.67
C LEU A 221 -28.14 -14.14 15.17
N ARG A 222 -27.94 -14.44 16.45
CA ARG A 222 -28.32 -15.74 17.03
C ARG A 222 -29.83 -15.97 16.99
N GLU A 223 -30.63 -14.93 17.21
CA GLU A 223 -32.09 -14.99 17.12
C GLU A 223 -32.54 -15.27 15.68
N LEU A 224 -31.95 -14.59 14.70
CA LEU A 224 -32.28 -14.78 13.27
C LEU A 224 -31.85 -16.15 12.73
N MET A 225 -30.80 -16.76 13.26
CA MET A 225 -30.38 -18.11 12.86
C MET A 225 -31.21 -19.23 13.50
N ASN A 226 -31.89 -18.98 14.61
CA ASN A 226 -32.70 -19.98 15.33
C ASN A 226 -34.13 -19.47 15.57
N PRO A 227 -34.95 -19.32 14.51
CA PRO A 227 -36.29 -18.77 14.63
C PRO A 227 -37.27 -19.65 15.46
N SER A 228 -36.94 -20.91 15.73
CA SER A 228 -37.80 -21.91 16.39
C SER A 228 -37.75 -21.95 17.93
N LYS A 229 -37.19 -20.92 18.58
CA LYS A 229 -37.13 -20.79 20.06
C LYS A 229 -37.76 -19.49 20.60
N VAL A 230 -38.76 -18.96 19.90
CA VAL A 230 -39.61 -17.86 20.38
C VAL A 230 -41.04 -18.38 20.53
#